data_AF-A0A9X8VDM8-F1
#
_entry.id   AF-A0A9X8VDM8-F1
#
_cell.length_a   1.000
_cell.length_b   1.000
_cell.length_c   1.000
_cell.angle_alpha   90.00
_cell.angle_beta   90.00
_cell.angle_gamma   90.00
#
_symmetry.space_group_name_H-M   'P 1'
#
loop_
_entity.id
_entity.type
_entity.pdbx_description
1 polymer ?
#
loop_
_entity_poly.entity_id
_entity_poly.type
_entity_poly.pdbx_seq_one_letter_code
_entity_poly.pdbx_strand_id
1 'polypeptide(L)'
;GYLHQPTRLPASGLHRLTLDNQGNDFAVLVKLETPAAPQQLAEVFIPPAGSFEVKINADAEHVMKIKNIKTGCMFRSRPFNLDKQRDWRMPLTLQKDGSLQLQPIGDRQ
;
A
#
# COMPACT_ATOMS: atom_id res chain seq x y z
N GLY A 1 -6.69 -22.88 -9.64
CA GLY A 1 -6.69 -21.86 -8.57
C GLY A 1 -7.45 -20.66 -9.09
N TYR A 2 -8.46 -20.20 -8.35
CA TYR A 2 -9.27 -19.06 -8.78
C TYR A 2 -8.56 -17.77 -8.39
N LEU A 3 -8.04 -17.05 -9.39
CA LEU A 3 -7.61 -15.68 -9.23
C LEU A 3 -8.85 -14.85 -8.88
N HIS A 4 -8.90 -14.32 -7.66
CA HIS A 4 -9.95 -13.38 -7.26
C HIS A 4 -9.88 -12.15 -8.18
N GLN A 5 -10.93 -11.92 -8.95
CA GLN A 5 -11.05 -10.74 -9.78
C GLN A 5 -11.37 -9.56 -8.85
N PRO A 6 -10.59 -8.46 -8.88
CA PRO A 6 -10.86 -7.32 -8.01
C PRO A 6 -12.25 -6.77 -8.33
N THR A 7 -13.11 -6.69 -7.31
CA THR A 7 -14.44 -6.09 -7.43
C THR A 7 -14.29 -4.68 -7.97
N ARG A 8 -14.93 -4.37 -9.12
CA ARG A 8 -14.87 -3.02 -9.71
C ARG A 8 -15.42 -2.01 -8.72
N LEU A 9 -14.54 -1.17 -8.18
CA LEU A 9 -14.94 0.04 -7.47
C LEU A 9 -15.65 0.99 -8.46
N PRO A 10 -16.72 1.69 -8.04
CA PRO A 10 -17.33 2.73 -8.86
C PRO A 10 -16.26 3.76 -9.26
N ALA A 11 -16.26 4.16 -10.54
CA ALA A 11 -15.17 4.96 -11.12
C ALA A 11 -15.11 6.41 -10.60
N SER A 12 -16.17 6.89 -9.95
CA SER A 12 -16.19 8.18 -9.26
C SER A 12 -15.43 8.09 -7.94
N GLY A 13 -14.40 8.92 -7.75
CA GLY A 13 -13.60 8.94 -6.51
C GLY A 13 -12.35 8.07 -6.54
N LEU A 14 -11.96 7.51 -7.70
CA LEU A 14 -10.68 6.81 -7.87
C LEU A 14 -9.52 7.80 -8.11
N HIS A 15 -8.55 7.79 -7.21
CA HIS A 15 -7.32 8.59 -7.27
C HIS A 15 -6.11 7.70 -7.57
N ARG A 16 -5.07 8.30 -8.16
CA ARG A 16 -3.82 7.60 -8.46
C ARG A 16 -2.91 7.69 -7.24
N LEU A 17 -2.48 6.55 -6.75
CA LEU A 17 -1.47 6.44 -5.71
C LEU A 17 -0.27 5.68 -6.26
N THR A 18 0.86 6.37 -6.37
CA THR A 18 2.15 5.76 -6.69
C THR A 18 2.81 5.28 -5.41
N LEU A 19 2.99 3.98 -5.30
CA LEU A 19 3.77 3.32 -4.26
C LEU A 19 5.23 3.32 -4.70
N ASP A 20 6.09 4.01 -3.96
CA ASP A 20 7.46 4.28 -4.38
C ASP A 20 8.51 3.55 -3.52
N ASN A 21 9.15 2.55 -4.08
CA ASN A 21 10.20 1.76 -3.44
C ASN A 21 11.62 2.28 -3.75
N GLN A 22 11.78 3.48 -4.31
CA GLN A 22 13.09 4.08 -4.63
C GLN A 22 14.04 4.20 -3.42
N GLY A 23 13.49 4.30 -2.21
CA GLY A 23 14.28 4.38 -0.97
C GLY A 23 14.82 3.04 -0.44
N ASN A 24 14.51 1.91 -1.08
CA ASN A 24 14.92 0.59 -0.60
C ASN A 24 15.73 -0.18 -1.67
N ASP A 25 16.79 -0.88 -1.25
CA ASP A 25 17.64 -1.77 -2.07
C ASP A 25 17.07 -3.21 -2.16
N PHE A 26 15.86 -3.44 -1.64
CA PHE A 26 15.18 -4.73 -1.63
C PHE A 26 13.76 -4.63 -2.18
N ALA A 27 13.22 -5.78 -2.60
CA ALA A 27 11.84 -5.89 -3.04
C ALA A 27 10.87 -5.87 -1.85
N VAL A 28 9.68 -5.34 -2.09
CA VAL A 28 8.60 -5.29 -1.10
C VAL A 28 7.32 -5.85 -1.69
N LEU A 29 6.52 -6.51 -0.84
CA LEU A 29 5.13 -6.83 -1.13
C LEU A 29 4.26 -5.83 -0.37
N VAL A 30 3.44 -5.08 -1.09
CA VAL A 30 2.54 -4.09 -0.51
C VAL A 30 1.12 -4.59 -0.63
N LYS A 31 0.40 -4.60 0.49
CA LYS A 31 -1.03 -4.86 0.53
C LYS A 31 -1.76 -3.61 1.00
N LEU A 32 -2.70 -3.14 0.19
CA LEU A 32 -3.59 -2.04 0.54
C LEU A 32 -4.96 -2.62 0.88
N GLU A 33 -5.55 -2.14 1.97
CA GLU A 33 -6.82 -2.62 2.52
C GLU A 33 -7.65 -1.41 2.99
N THR A 34 -8.98 -1.48 2.87
CA THR A 34 -9.85 -0.59 3.65
C THR A 34 -10.20 -1.29 4.96
N PRO A 35 -10.15 -0.61 6.14
CA PRO A 35 -10.50 -1.24 7.42
C PRO A 35 -11.91 -1.83 7.43
N ALA A 36 -12.85 -1.18 6.75
CA ALA A 36 -14.24 -1.62 6.65
C ALA A 36 -14.44 -2.82 5.70
N ALA A 37 -13.53 -3.05 4.74
CA ALA A 37 -13.61 -4.14 3.77
C ALA A 37 -12.19 -4.61 3.34
N PRO A 38 -11.45 -5.33 4.20
CA PRO A 38 -10.02 -5.59 4.03
C PRO A 38 -9.64 -6.52 2.86
N GLN A 39 -10.62 -7.02 2.10
CA GLN A 39 -10.40 -8.00 1.02
C GLN A 39 -10.17 -7.37 -0.37
N GLN A 40 -10.30 -6.05 -0.56
CA GLN A 40 -10.74 -5.51 -1.86
C GLN A 40 -9.85 -4.53 -2.63
N LEU A 41 -8.65 -4.14 -2.17
CA LEU A 41 -7.90 -3.09 -2.88
C LEU A 41 -6.79 -3.61 -3.79
N ALA A 42 -5.63 -3.96 -3.24
CA ALA A 42 -4.49 -4.37 -4.07
C ALA A 42 -3.45 -5.12 -3.24
N GLU A 43 -2.83 -6.12 -3.86
CA GLU A 43 -1.56 -6.69 -3.41
C GLU A 43 -0.57 -6.59 -4.58
N VAL A 44 0.58 -5.97 -4.33
CA VAL A 44 1.53 -5.57 -5.37
C VAL A 44 2.94 -5.91 -4.93
N PHE A 45 3.66 -6.62 -5.79
CA PHE A 45 5.11 -6.78 -5.68
C PHE A 45 5.82 -5.61 -6.35
N ILE A 46 6.73 -4.94 -5.64
CA ILE A 46 7.51 -3.82 -6.17
C ILE A 46 9.00 -4.17 -6.04
N PRO A 47 9.75 -4.20 -7.16
CA PRO A 47 11.18 -4.53 -7.14
C PRO A 47 12.01 -3.45 -6.42
N PRO A 48 13.27 -3.74 -6.08
CA PRO A 48 14.21 -2.74 -5.56
C PRO A 48 14.24 -1.51 -6.48
N ALA A 49 14.28 -0.33 -5.88
CA ALA A 49 14.27 0.95 -6.58
C ALA A 49 13.09 1.18 -7.58
N GLY A 50 12.04 0.34 -7.53
CA GLY A 50 10.89 0.43 -8.41
C GLY A 50 9.78 1.31 -7.85
N SER A 51 8.80 1.64 -8.69
CA SER A 51 7.53 2.26 -8.25
C SER A 51 6.37 1.57 -8.96
N PHE A 52 5.19 1.58 -8.34
CA PHE A 52 3.98 1.01 -8.92
C PHE A 52 2.77 1.91 -8.66
N GLU A 53 1.90 2.07 -9.66
CA GLU A 53 0.70 2.88 -9.54
C GLU A 53 -0.53 2.01 -9.27
N VAL A 54 -1.29 2.35 -8.24
CA VAL A 54 -2.60 1.77 -7.94
C VAL A 54 -3.70 2.84 -8.02
N LYS A 55 -4.91 2.43 -8.40
CA LYS A 55 -6.11 3.26 -8.32
C LYS A 55 -6.85 2.94 -7.04
N ILE A 56 -7.12 3.94 -6.21
CA ILE A 56 -7.75 3.73 -4.89
C ILE A 56 -8.86 4.74 -4.66
N ASN A 57 -9.84 4.39 -3.84
CA ASN A 57 -10.93 5.30 -3.49
C ASN A 57 -10.45 6.34 -2.46
N ALA A 58 -10.32 7.62 -2.82
CA ALA A 58 -9.85 8.64 -1.88
C ALA A 58 -10.83 8.96 -0.75
N ASP A 59 -12.13 8.66 -0.94
CA ASP A 59 -13.17 8.90 0.07
C ASP A 59 -13.21 7.81 1.16
N ALA A 60 -12.36 6.77 1.04
CA ALA A 60 -12.24 5.70 2.00
C ALA A 60 -10.96 5.82 2.84
N GLU A 61 -11.03 5.34 4.07
CA GLU A 61 -9.85 5.13 4.91
C GLU A 61 -9.10 3.88 4.44
N HIS A 62 -7.77 3.98 4.40
CA HIS A 62 -6.86 2.93 3.94
C HIS A 62 -5.88 2.54 5.03
N VAL A 63 -5.50 1.28 5.01
CA VAL A 63 -4.37 0.73 5.75
C VAL A 63 -3.43 0.08 4.75
N MET A 64 -2.15 0.37 4.86
CA MET A 64 -1.12 -0.27 4.06
C MET A 64 -0.31 -1.22 4.94
N LYS A 65 -0.10 -2.44 4.42
CA LYS A 65 0.83 -3.42 4.98
C LYS A 65 1.97 -3.60 3.99
N ILE A 66 3.20 -3.59 4.48
CA ILE A 66 4.40 -3.81 3.67
C ILE A 66 5.15 -5.00 4.25
N LYS A 67 5.51 -5.96 3.40
CA LYS A 67 6.46 -7.03 3.72
C LYS A 67 7.79 -6.76 3.01
N ASN A 68 8.86 -6.65 3.79
CA ASN A 68 10.21 -6.70 3.27
C ASN A 68 10.51 -8.14 2.85
N ILE A 69 10.73 -8.38 1.55
CA ILE A 69 10.96 -9.74 1.03
C ILE A 69 12.33 -10.29 1.47
N LYS A 70 13.33 -9.41 1.66
CA LYS A 70 14.69 -9.81 2.06
C LYS A 70 14.73 -10.32 3.50
N THR A 71 14.00 -9.67 4.42
CA THR A 71 14.04 -10.01 5.86
C THR A 71 12.81 -10.75 6.36
N GLY A 72 11.73 -10.77 5.59
CA GLY A 72 10.42 -11.26 6.01
C GLY A 72 9.65 -10.31 6.93
N CYS A 73 10.28 -9.22 7.42
CA CYS A 73 9.64 -8.28 8.34
C CYS A 73 8.40 -7.63 7.72
N MET A 74 7.34 -7.56 8.50
CA MET A 74 6.09 -6.92 8.12
C MET A 74 5.89 -5.61 8.87
N PHE A 75 5.31 -4.64 8.19
CA PHE A 75 5.01 -3.31 8.69
C PHE A 75 3.59 -2.93 8.32
N ARG A 76 2.95 -2.12 9.16
CA ARG A 76 1.59 -1.62 8.96
C ARG A 76 1.54 -0.12 9.20
N SER A 77 0.88 0.62 8.32
CA SER A 77 0.59 2.03 8.52
C SER A 77 -0.50 2.21 9.58
N ARG A 78 -0.56 3.39 10.20
CA ARG A 78 -1.83 3.86 10.76
C ARG A 78 -2.86 4.01 9.62
N PRO A 79 -4.16 3.92 9.92
CA PRO A 79 -5.18 4.27 8.95
C PRO A 79 -4.95 5.69 8.42
N PHE A 80 -5.11 5.89 7.11
CA PHE A 80 -4.92 7.17 6.45
C PHE A 80 -5.96 7.38 5.34
N ASN A 81 -6.30 8.65 5.11
CA ASN A 81 -7.12 9.06 3.97
C ASN A 81 -6.20 9.74 2.94
N LEU A 82 -6.53 9.60 1.66
CA LEU A 82 -5.97 10.47 0.65
C LEU A 82 -6.83 11.72 0.56
N ASP A 83 -6.24 12.90 0.69
CA ASP A 83 -6.96 14.14 0.37
C ASP A 83 -7.31 14.20 -1.14
N LYS A 84 -8.07 15.24 -1.54
CA LYS A 84 -8.60 15.40 -2.89
C LYS A 84 -7.53 15.61 -3.97
N GLN A 85 -6.23 15.60 -3.66
CA GLN A 85 -5.17 15.56 -4.66
C GLN A 85 -5.26 14.28 -5.50
N ARG A 86 -5.12 14.44 -6.83
CA ARG A 86 -5.31 13.34 -7.78
C ARG A 86 -4.07 12.45 -7.96
N ASP A 87 -2.88 12.96 -7.63
CA ASP A 87 -1.61 12.31 -7.88
C ASP A 87 -0.79 12.20 -6.59
N TRP A 88 -1.06 11.14 -5.83
CA TRP A 88 -0.32 10.83 -4.62
C TRP A 88 0.92 10.01 -4.92
N ARG A 89 2.04 10.34 -4.26
CA ARG A 89 3.24 9.51 -4.26
C ARG A 89 3.62 9.19 -2.82
N MET A 90 3.58 7.91 -2.48
CA MET A 90 3.86 7.44 -1.14
C MET A 90 5.18 6.69 -1.10
N PRO A 91 6.22 7.27 -0.48
CA PRO A 91 7.49 6.58 -0.30
C PRO A 91 7.31 5.41 0.66
N LEU A 92 7.80 4.25 0.26
CA LEU A 92 7.79 3.01 1.05
C LEU A 92 9.05 2.86 1.92
N THR A 93 9.70 3.97 2.23
CA THR A 93 10.91 3.99 3.04
C THR A 93 10.58 3.41 4.40
N LEU A 94 11.17 2.27 4.74
CA LEU A 94 10.99 1.62 6.04
C LEU A 94 11.81 2.29 7.15
N GLN A 95 12.53 3.38 6.82
CA GLN A 95 13.28 4.21 7.76
C GLN A 95 12.36 5.27 8.37
N LYS A 96 12.58 5.60 9.65
CA LYS A 96 11.67 6.37 10.53
C LYS A 96 11.21 7.77 10.07
N ASP A 97 11.73 8.31 8.96
CA ASP A 97 11.56 9.71 8.56
C ASP A 97 10.56 9.94 7.40
N GLY A 98 9.79 8.93 7.01
CA GLY A 98 8.74 9.06 5.99
C GLY A 98 7.44 9.69 6.51
N SER A 99 6.69 10.32 5.60
CA SER A 99 5.33 10.86 5.84
C SER A 99 4.32 9.83 6.34
N LEU A 100 4.63 8.54 6.20
CA LEU A 100 3.81 7.45 6.70
C LEU A 100 4.50 6.71 7.85
N GLN A 101 3.93 6.80 9.05
CA GLN A 101 4.42 6.06 10.21
C GLN A 101 4.06 4.57 10.09
N LEU A 102 5.05 3.79 9.66
CA LEU A 102 5.00 2.34 9.60
C LEU A 102 5.40 1.72 10.94
N GLN A 103 4.52 0.88 11.47
CA GLN A 103 4.75 0.15 12.71
C GLN A 103 5.04 -1.32 12.38
N PRO A 104 6.09 -1.93 12.97
CA PRO A 104 6.35 -3.35 12.77
C PRO A 104 5.18 -4.19 13.29
N ILE A 105 4.83 -5.24 12.55
CA ILE A 105 3.81 -6.22 12.93
C ILE A 105 4.42 -7.62 12.84
N GLY A 106 4.06 -8.51 13.77
CA GLY A 106 4.50 -9.91 13.73
C GLY A 106 3.72 -10.73 12.70
N ASP A 107 4.24 -11.91 12.35
CA ASP A 107 3.65 -12.89 11.40
C ASP A 107 2.25 -13.44 11.78
N ARG A 108 1.61 -12.92 12.84
CA ARG A 108 0.44 -13.53 13.51
C ARG A 108 -0.87 -12.73 13.41
N GLN A 109 -1.10 -11.96 12.34
CA GLN A 109 -2.39 -11.29 12.09
C GLN A 109 -2.92 -11.50 10.67
#